data_AF-M2AQ66-F1
#
_entry.id   AF-M2AQ66-F1
#
_cell.length_a   1.000
_cell.length_b   1.000
_cell.length_c   1.000
_cell.angle_alpha   90.00
_cell.angle_beta   90.00
_cell.angle_gamma   90.00
#
_symmetry.space_group_name_H-M   'P 1'
#
loop_
_entity.id
_entity.type
_entity.pdbx_description
1 polymer ?
#
loop_
_entity_poly.entity_id
_entity_poly.type
_entity_poly.pdbx_seq_one_letter_code
_entity_poly.pdbx_strand_id
1 'polypeptide(L)'
;MERRGSPPADRNRSPKKTMSPELETLDQLQGGDLPLNTVRGLFKDAGHFRRSITSMLDAGDVILLDQESQTVPRWKHAEIFGQPAGHSTLQSYRLSLDDAGAARIQ
;
A
#
# COMPACT_ATOMS: atom_id res chain seq x y z
N MET A 1 25.12 -34.63 -38.58
CA MET A 1 24.14 -34.84 -37.48
C MET A 1 24.37 -33.74 -36.47
N GLU A 2 23.56 -32.71 -36.56
CA GLU A 2 23.73 -31.42 -35.89
C GLU A 2 22.87 -31.31 -34.61
N ARG A 3 23.40 -30.52 -33.65
CA ARG A 3 22.74 -29.79 -32.54
C ARG A 3 22.32 -30.65 -31.33
N ARG A 4 23.08 -30.64 -30.22
CA ARG A 4 23.21 -29.56 -29.20
C ARG A 4 21.86 -28.91 -28.87
N GLY A 5 21.29 -29.30 -27.74
CA GLY A 5 20.18 -28.62 -27.07
C GLY A 5 20.39 -28.67 -25.56
N SER A 6 21.25 -27.78 -25.05
CA SER A 6 21.34 -27.51 -23.61
C SER A 6 20.00 -26.95 -23.12
N PRO A 7 19.45 -27.41 -21.97
CA PRO A 7 18.29 -26.76 -21.38
C PRO A 7 18.68 -25.35 -20.89
N PRO A 8 17.81 -24.34 -21.06
CA PRO A 8 18.09 -22.99 -20.60
C PRO A 8 18.10 -22.95 -19.08
N ALA A 9 19.08 -22.19 -18.57
CA ALA A 9 19.26 -21.86 -17.18
C ALA A 9 17.93 -21.50 -16.51
N ASP A 10 17.62 -22.24 -15.45
CA ASP A 10 16.64 -21.89 -14.44
C ASP A 10 16.98 -20.47 -13.97
N ARG A 11 16.19 -19.50 -14.44
CA ARG A 11 16.35 -18.09 -14.10
C ARG A 11 16.00 -17.97 -12.63
N ASN A 12 17.03 -18.05 -11.81
CA ASN A 12 17.27 -17.34 -10.57
C ASN A 12 16.12 -16.37 -10.22
N ARG A 13 15.00 -16.93 -9.75
CA ARG A 13 13.91 -16.16 -9.16
C ARG A 13 14.31 -16.05 -7.72
N SER A 14 15.14 -15.03 -7.42
CA SER A 14 15.40 -14.63 -6.04
C SER A 14 14.07 -14.65 -5.31
N PRO A 15 13.95 -15.33 -4.15
CA PRO A 15 12.73 -15.25 -3.38
C PRO A 15 12.50 -13.77 -3.16
N LYS A 16 11.40 -13.22 -3.72
CA LYS A 16 10.95 -11.87 -3.39
C LYS A 16 10.92 -11.86 -1.88
N LYS A 17 11.87 -11.16 -1.25
CA LYS A 17 11.89 -10.88 0.18
C LYS A 17 10.46 -10.49 0.48
N THR A 18 9.73 -11.32 1.23
CA THR A 18 8.30 -11.09 1.44
C THR A 18 8.23 -9.83 2.29
N MET A 19 8.16 -8.68 1.63
CA MET A 19 8.04 -7.41 2.31
C MET A 19 6.68 -7.42 3.01
N SER A 20 6.66 -6.86 4.21
CA SER A 20 5.39 -6.64 4.90
C SER A 20 4.52 -5.74 4.02
N PRO A 21 3.19 -5.95 3.99
CA PRO A 21 2.29 -5.15 3.14
C PRO A 21 2.36 -3.65 3.45
N GLU A 22 2.76 -3.27 4.67
CA GLU A 22 3.07 -1.89 5.05
C GLU A 22 4.26 -1.33 4.27
N LEU A 23 5.37 -2.07 4.21
CA LEU A 23 6.56 -1.65 3.46
C LEU A 23 6.29 -1.63 1.96
N GLU A 24 5.54 -2.60 1.43
CA GLU A 24 5.13 -2.61 0.03
C GLU A 24 4.18 -1.44 -0.29
N THR A 25 3.33 -1.02 0.66
CA THR A 25 2.50 0.18 0.51
C THR A 25 3.37 1.43 0.43
N LEU A 26 4.33 1.61 1.34
CA LEU A 26 5.24 2.76 1.33
C LEU A 26 6.12 2.81 0.07
N ASP A 27 6.63 1.65 -0.37
CA ASP A 27 7.38 1.51 -1.63
C ASP A 27 6.55 1.96 -2.84
N GLN A 28 5.30 1.48 -2.96
CA GLN A 28 4.44 1.90 -4.06
C GLN A 28 4.06 3.39 -3.99
N LEU A 29 3.93 3.96 -2.79
CA LEU A 29 3.64 5.39 -2.59
C LEU A 29 4.81 6.30 -3.03
N GLN A 30 6.04 5.79 -3.13
CA GLN A 30 7.14 6.55 -3.77
C GLN A 30 6.85 6.86 -5.25
N GLY A 31 6.04 6.01 -5.90
CA GLY A 31 5.59 6.22 -7.28
C GLY A 31 4.44 7.23 -7.42
N GLY A 32 3.87 7.71 -6.31
CA GLY A 32 2.76 8.65 -6.26
C GLY A 32 1.55 8.13 -5.46
N ASP A 33 0.48 8.92 -5.45
CA ASP A 33 -0.71 8.64 -4.64
C ASP A 33 -1.44 7.36 -5.07
N LEU A 34 -1.77 6.51 -4.10
CA LEU A 34 -2.45 5.24 -4.36
C LEU A 34 -3.90 5.25 -3.87
N PRO A 35 -4.86 4.77 -4.69
CA PRO A 35 -6.21 4.54 -4.20
C PRO A 35 -6.22 3.54 -3.04
N LEU A 36 -6.99 3.82 -1.99
CA LEU A 36 -7.11 2.92 -0.82
C LEU A 36 -7.60 1.53 -1.21
N ASN A 37 -8.43 1.41 -2.26
CA ASN A 37 -8.87 0.12 -2.78
C ASN A 37 -7.71 -0.72 -3.36
N THR A 38 -6.73 -0.08 -4.00
CA THR A 38 -5.52 -0.75 -4.48
C THR A 38 -4.69 -1.22 -3.30
N VAL A 39 -4.48 -0.35 -2.31
CA VAL A 39 -3.74 -0.67 -1.09
C VAL A 39 -4.40 -1.81 -0.33
N ARG A 40 -5.74 -1.83 -0.24
CA ARG A 40 -6.51 -2.91 0.39
C ARG A 40 -6.18 -4.29 -0.20
N GLY A 41 -5.88 -4.36 -1.49
CA GLY A 41 -5.50 -5.58 -2.20
C GLY A 41 -4.15 -6.17 -1.77
N LEU A 42 -3.28 -5.38 -1.13
CA LEU A 42 -1.99 -5.84 -0.59
C LEU A 42 -2.14 -6.59 0.74
N PHE A 43 -3.28 -6.43 1.43
CA PHE A 43 -3.52 -7.00 2.75
C PHE A 43 -4.43 -8.22 2.70
N LYS A 44 -4.07 -9.27 3.45
CA LYS A 44 -4.79 -10.54 3.50
C LYS A 44 -6.26 -10.38 3.92
N ASP A 45 -6.51 -9.53 4.92
CA ASP A 45 -7.84 -9.32 5.48
C ASP A 45 -8.07 -7.85 5.86
N ALA A 46 -9.35 -7.50 6.06
CA ALA A 46 -9.77 -6.11 6.25
C ALA A 46 -9.37 -5.58 7.63
N GLY A 47 -9.23 -6.46 8.63
CA GLY A 47 -8.78 -6.10 9.96
C GLY A 47 -7.30 -5.71 9.95
N HIS A 48 -6.46 -6.53 9.33
CA HIS A 48 -5.03 -6.23 9.15
C HIS A 48 -4.83 -4.94 8.37
N PHE A 49 -5.52 -4.78 7.23
CA PHE A 49 -5.52 -3.52 6.47
C PHE A 49 -5.84 -2.30 7.35
N ARG A 50 -6.98 -2.29 8.03
CA ARG A 50 -7.40 -1.13 8.85
C ARG A 50 -6.39 -0.81 9.93
N ARG A 51 -5.93 -1.83 10.65
CA ARG A 51 -4.96 -1.67 11.73
C ARG A 51 -3.65 -1.07 11.19
N SER A 52 -3.16 -1.58 10.08
CA SER A 52 -1.89 -1.12 9.50
C SER A 52 -1.99 0.28 8.91
N ILE A 53 -3.02 0.59 8.13
CA ILE A 53 -3.22 1.95 7.60
C ILE A 53 -3.43 2.96 8.73
N THR A 54 -4.23 2.62 9.74
CA THR A 54 -4.45 3.51 10.89
C THR A 54 -3.15 3.77 11.65
N SER A 55 -2.31 2.73 11.83
CA SER A 55 -1.01 2.88 12.47
C SER A 55 -0.07 3.78 11.66
N MET A 56 -0.06 3.68 10.33
CA MET A 56 0.77 4.55 9.48
C MET A 56 0.28 6.00 9.47
N LEU A 57 -1.04 6.21 9.45
CA LEU A 57 -1.64 7.54 9.58
C LEU A 57 -1.35 8.16 10.96
N ASP A 58 -1.36 7.36 12.03
CA ASP A 58 -1.05 7.82 13.38
C ASP A 58 0.44 8.17 13.55
N ALA A 59 1.32 7.40 12.91
CA ALA A 59 2.75 7.64 12.88
C ALA A 59 3.15 8.84 12.00
N GLY A 60 2.25 9.33 11.14
CA GLY A 60 2.56 10.33 10.14
C GLY A 60 3.39 9.79 8.97
N ASP A 61 3.43 8.48 8.76
CA ASP A 61 4.15 7.89 7.62
C ASP A 61 3.40 8.16 6.29
N VAL A 62 2.07 8.33 6.38
CA VAL A 62 1.19 8.54 5.24
C VAL A 62 0.11 9.55 5.60
N ILE A 63 -0.44 10.22 4.60
CA ILE A 63 -1.64 11.04 4.71
C ILE A 63 -2.76 10.45 3.89
N LEU A 64 -3.99 10.72 4.34
CA LEU A 64 -5.19 10.35 3.62
C LEU A 64 -5.71 11.54 2.82
N LEU A 65 -5.94 11.34 1.53
CA LEU A 65 -6.49 12.34 0.62
C LEU A 65 -7.89 11.95 0.19
N ASP A 66 -8.77 12.94 0.01
CA ASP A 66 -10.08 12.76 -0.61
C ASP A 66 -10.03 12.90 -2.15
N GLN A 67 -11.21 12.93 -2.79
CA GLN A 67 -11.33 13.08 -4.24
C GLN A 67 -10.85 14.44 -4.76
N GLU A 68 -10.83 15.46 -3.89
CA GLU A 68 -10.35 16.81 -4.19
C GLU A 68 -8.86 16.97 -3.86
N SER A 69 -8.18 15.86 -3.54
CA SER A 69 -6.77 15.83 -3.10
C SER A 69 -6.51 16.63 -1.82
N GLN A 70 -7.53 16.81 -0.99
CA GLN A 70 -7.39 17.46 0.31
C GLN A 70 -7.09 16.44 1.39
N THR A 71 -6.25 16.82 2.34
CA THR A 71 -5.93 15.97 3.49
C THR A 71 -7.14 15.79 4.39
N VAL A 72 -7.52 14.53 4.57
CA VAL A 72 -8.63 14.15 5.44
C VAL A 72 -8.17 14.30 6.90
N PRO A 73 -8.89 15.08 7.72
CA PRO A 73 -8.51 15.31 9.10
C PRO A 73 -8.66 14.04 9.95
N ARG A 74 -7.78 13.89 10.95
CA ARG A 74 -7.65 12.69 11.79
C ARG A 74 -8.96 12.19 12.42
N TRP A 75 -9.84 13.09 12.85
CA TRP A 75 -11.12 12.72 13.46
C TRP A 75 -12.06 12.01 12.47
N LYS A 76 -11.94 12.26 11.15
CA LYS A 76 -12.69 11.53 10.11
C LYS A 76 -12.14 10.15 9.83
N HIS A 77 -10.88 9.85 10.20
CA HIS A 77 -10.29 8.53 9.93
C HIS A 77 -11.09 7.43 10.63
N ALA A 78 -11.51 7.66 11.86
CA ALA A 78 -12.34 6.71 12.62
C ALA A 78 -13.70 6.44 11.94
N GLU A 79 -14.28 7.43 11.27
CA GLU A 79 -15.53 7.25 10.51
C GLU A 79 -15.30 6.40 9.24
N ILE A 80 -14.21 6.68 8.52
CA ILE A 80 -13.84 5.98 7.28
C ILE A 80 -13.49 4.51 7.55
N PHE A 81 -12.71 4.22 8.60
CA PHE A 81 -12.26 2.87 8.93
C PHE A 81 -13.17 2.13 9.93
N GLY A 82 -14.06 2.85 10.62
CA GLY A 82 -14.99 2.30 11.61
C GLY A 82 -16.20 1.59 10.98
N GLN A 83 -16.61 1.99 9.78
CA GLN A 83 -17.66 1.29 9.05
C GLN A 83 -17.10 0.00 8.40
N PRO A 84 -17.93 -1.03 8.14
CA PRO A 84 -17.57 -2.10 7.23
C PRO A 84 -17.30 -1.47 5.86
N ALA A 85 -16.04 -1.09 5.62
CA ALA A 85 -15.61 -0.38 4.42
C ALA A 85 -16.05 -1.17 3.18
N GLY A 86 -17.18 -0.73 2.61
CA GLY A 86 -17.61 -1.19 1.31
C GLY A 86 -16.59 -0.75 0.28
N HIS A 87 -16.47 -1.51 -0.81
CA HIS A 87 -15.58 -1.18 -1.92
C HIS A 87 -15.78 0.26 -2.42
N SER A 88 -17.02 0.78 -2.38
CA SER A 88 -17.34 2.13 -2.83
C SER A 88 -16.74 3.24 -1.98
N THR A 89 -16.66 3.08 -0.65
CA THR A 89 -16.10 4.11 0.24
C THR A 89 -14.60 4.25 0.02
N LEU A 90 -13.88 3.14 -0.18
CA LEU A 90 -12.42 3.14 -0.36
C LEU A 90 -11.98 3.73 -1.72
N GLN A 91 -12.86 3.79 -2.72
CA GLN A 91 -12.54 4.38 -4.02
C GLN A 91 -12.46 5.91 -3.99
N SER A 92 -13.12 6.53 -3.01
CA SER A 92 -13.15 7.99 -2.86
C SER A 92 -11.92 8.55 -2.15
N TYR A 93 -11.00 7.70 -1.69
CA TYR A 93 -9.87 8.11 -0.90
C TYR A 93 -8.57 7.54 -1.46
N ARG A 94 -7.51 8.32 -1.33
CA ARG A 94 -6.15 7.96 -1.73
C ARG A 94 -5.23 8.07 -0.53
N LEU A 95 -4.19 7.25 -0.52
CA LEU A 95 -3.05 7.37 0.36
C LEU A 95 -1.97 8.13 -0.38
N SER A 96 -1.32 9.05 0.31
CA SER A 96 -0.12 9.73 -0.16
C SER A 96 0.97 9.59 0.90
N LEU A 97 2.21 9.67 0.46
CA LEU A 97 3.36 9.63 1.34
C LEU A 97 3.52 11.00 2.02
N ASP A 98 3.74 11.01 3.32
CA ASP A 98 4.16 12.24 4.01
C ASP A 98 5.69 12.34 4.03
N ASP A 99 6.23 13.52 4.33
CA ASP A 99 7.69 13.74 4.44
C ASP A 99 8.34 12.75 5.44
N ALA A 100 7.65 12.44 6.54
CA ALA A 100 8.13 11.47 7.52
C ALA A 100 8.14 10.02 6.98
N GLY A 101 7.18 9.66 6.13
CA GLY A 101 7.15 8.37 5.45
C GLY A 101 8.26 8.22 4.42
N ALA A 102 8.54 9.30 3.67
CA ALA A 102 9.64 9.35 2.70
C ALA A 102 10.99 9.05 3.35
N ALA A 103 11.24 9.58 4.54
CA ALA A 103 12.48 9.37 5.27
C ALA A 103 12.70 7.91 5.74
N ARG A 104 11.67 7.08 5.84
CA ARG A 104 11.77 5.69 6.35
C ARG A 104 12.19 4.67 5.30
N ILE A 105 12.08 5.02 4.04
CA ILE A 105 12.31 4.14 2.89
C ILE A 105 13.53 4.56 2.06
N GLN A 106 14.23 5.63 2.48
CA GLN A 106 15.53 6.06 1.94
C GLN A 106 16.72 5.45 2.69
#